data_AF-A0A370QS26-F1
#
_entry.id   AF-A0A370QS26-F1
#
_cell.length_a   1.000
_cell.length_b   1.000
_cell.length_c   1.000
_cell.angle_alpha   90.00
_cell.angle_beta   90.00
_cell.angle_gamma   90.00
#
_symmetry.space_group_name_H-M   'P 1'
#
loop_
_entity.id
_entity.type
_entity.pdbx_description
1 polymer ?
#
loop_
_entity_poly.entity_id
_entity_poly.type
_entity_poly.pdbx_seq_one_letter_code
_entity_poly.pdbx_strand_id
1 'polypeptide(L)'
;MDVSGENWGNKVGTTERDCSCGSWMNHWVKMTGKAWPMACSVEGCDEKATLGAHVYHANVEGERIVPMCAGCNKKGEKFNLKGGTSVPSARRDECAR
;
A
#
# COMPACT_ATOMS: atom_id res chain seq x y z
N MET A 1 -4.87 16.04 -7.07
CA MET A 1 -5.92 15.02 -6.90
C MET A 1 -5.65 14.36 -5.56
N ASP A 2 -6.22 14.93 -4.51
CA ASP A 2 -6.16 14.37 -3.17
C ASP A 2 -6.98 13.08 -3.18
N VAL A 3 -6.28 11.96 -3.23
CA VAL A 3 -6.94 10.66 -3.12
C VAL A 3 -7.53 10.60 -1.71
N SER A 4 -8.85 10.46 -1.59
CA SER A 4 -9.49 10.33 -0.28
C SER A 4 -8.81 9.21 0.51
N GLY A 5 -8.51 9.47 1.78
CA GLY A 5 -7.96 8.48 2.70
C GLY A 5 -8.98 7.43 3.13
N GLU A 6 -10.24 7.56 2.73
CA GLU A 6 -11.35 6.76 3.26
C GLU A 6 -11.72 5.59 2.33
N ASN A 7 -12.40 4.58 2.86
CA ASN A 7 -13.02 3.49 2.07
C ASN A 7 -12.07 2.64 1.20
N TRP A 8 -10.83 2.46 1.63
CA TRP A 8 -9.86 1.57 1.01
C TRP A 8 -10.14 0.12 1.35
N GLY A 9 -9.91 -0.79 0.41
CA GLY A 9 -9.98 -2.23 0.64
C GLY A 9 -8.64 -2.89 0.36
N ASN A 10 -8.37 -4.00 1.06
CA ASN A 10 -7.18 -4.80 0.80
C ASN A 10 -7.43 -5.81 -0.32
N LYS A 11 -6.48 -5.94 -1.24
CA LYS A 11 -6.44 -7.03 -2.19
C LYS A 11 -5.69 -8.22 -1.58
N VAL A 12 -6.44 -9.17 -1.06
CA VAL A 12 -5.89 -10.46 -0.60
C VAL A 12 -5.51 -11.37 -1.79
N GLY A 13 -4.67 -12.37 -1.54
CA GLY A 13 -4.26 -13.35 -2.57
C GLY A 13 -3.17 -12.85 -3.52
N THR A 14 -2.44 -11.79 -3.14
CA THR A 14 -1.33 -11.25 -3.94
C THR A 14 0.03 -11.85 -3.56
N THR A 15 0.07 -12.89 -2.72
CA THR A 15 1.31 -13.50 -2.21
C THR A 15 2.20 -14.04 -3.32
N GLU A 16 1.61 -14.56 -4.40
CA GLU A 16 2.33 -15.08 -5.57
C GLU A 16 2.72 -13.98 -6.57
N ARG A 17 2.34 -12.71 -6.30
CA ARG A 17 2.67 -11.59 -7.18
C ARG A 17 4.03 -11.04 -6.78
N ASP A 18 5.05 -11.56 -7.42
CA ASP A 18 6.39 -11.00 -7.30
C ASP A 18 6.46 -9.63 -7.98
N CYS A 19 7.12 -8.70 -7.30
CA CYS A 19 7.45 -7.39 -7.83
C CYS A 19 8.85 -7.43 -8.43
N SER A 20 9.01 -6.94 -9.65
CA SER A 20 10.32 -6.81 -10.32
C SER A 20 11.28 -5.86 -9.60
N CYS A 21 10.79 -5.02 -8.67
CA CYS A 21 11.60 -4.22 -7.75
C CYS A 21 12.23 -5.04 -6.59
N GLY A 22 12.04 -6.36 -6.56
CA GLY A 22 12.48 -7.27 -5.50
C GLY A 22 11.49 -7.40 -4.34
N SER A 23 10.83 -6.32 -3.94
CA SER A 23 9.70 -6.37 -3.01
C SER A 23 8.73 -5.20 -3.24
N TRP A 24 7.48 -5.37 -2.82
CA TRP A 24 6.50 -4.26 -2.82
C TRP A 24 6.90 -3.12 -1.87
N MET A 25 7.69 -3.43 -0.84
CA MET A 25 8.30 -2.44 0.05
C MET A 25 9.26 -1.52 -0.72
N ASN A 26 10.17 -2.12 -1.48
CA ASN A 26 11.11 -1.40 -2.34
C ASN A 26 10.39 -0.65 -3.45
N HIS A 27 9.35 -1.25 -4.04
CA HIS A 27 8.51 -0.58 -5.02
C HIS A 27 7.95 0.73 -4.49
N TRP A 28 7.33 0.69 -3.30
CA TRP A 28 6.77 1.89 -2.67
C TRP A 28 7.85 2.96 -2.43
N VAL A 29 9.02 2.57 -1.90
CA VAL A 29 10.15 3.49 -1.67
C VAL A 29 10.63 4.11 -2.99
N LYS A 30 10.80 3.30 -4.04
CA LYS A 30 11.23 3.74 -5.37
C LYS A 30 10.22 4.72 -5.99
N MET A 31 8.92 4.42 -5.89
CA MET A 31 7.87 5.24 -6.50
C MET A 31 7.58 6.53 -5.74
N THR A 32 7.79 6.55 -4.42
CA THR A 32 7.52 7.74 -3.61
C THR A 32 8.77 8.60 -3.38
N GLY A 33 9.97 8.03 -3.54
CA GLY A 33 11.23 8.66 -3.15
C GLY A 33 11.36 8.87 -1.63
N LYS A 34 10.50 8.24 -0.82
CA LYS A 34 10.47 8.40 0.64
C LYS A 34 11.06 7.19 1.33
N ALA A 35 11.58 7.39 2.54
CA ALA A 35 11.96 6.30 3.43
C ALA A 35 10.72 5.49 3.83
N TRP A 36 10.91 4.18 4.02
CA TRP A 36 9.83 3.28 4.45
C TRP A 36 9.27 3.72 5.82
N PRO A 37 7.94 3.89 5.97
CA PRO A 37 7.35 4.31 7.23
C PRO A 37 7.54 3.27 8.32
N MET A 38 7.77 3.73 9.55
CA MET A 38 7.88 2.83 10.70
C MET A 38 6.52 2.25 11.10
N ALA A 39 5.44 3.02 10.96
CA ALA A 39 4.10 2.66 11.40
C ALA A 39 3.17 2.31 10.23
N CYS A 40 2.16 1.50 10.53
CA CYS A 40 1.09 1.13 9.61
C CYS A 40 0.36 2.38 9.08
N SER A 41 0.02 2.36 7.80
CA SER A 41 -0.71 3.46 7.15
C SER A 41 -2.21 3.44 7.46
N VAL A 42 -2.73 2.44 8.17
CA VAL A 42 -4.15 2.37 8.54
C VAL A 42 -4.43 3.28 9.73
N GLU A 43 -5.47 4.09 9.63
CA GLU A 43 -5.93 4.96 10.70
C GLU A 43 -6.24 4.16 11.97
N GLY A 44 -5.77 4.65 13.13
CA GLY A 44 -5.92 3.95 14.42
C GLY A 44 -5.01 2.73 14.62
N CYS A 45 -4.05 2.46 13.73
CA CYS A 45 -3.09 1.38 13.88
C CYS A 45 -1.64 1.90 13.94
N ASP A 46 -0.96 1.68 15.07
CA ASP A 46 0.43 2.12 15.26
C ASP A 46 1.45 0.97 15.22
N GLU A 47 1.01 -0.22 14.80
CA GLU A 47 1.86 -1.38 14.56
C GLU A 47 2.90 -1.11 13.47
N LYS A 48 4.01 -1.84 13.50
CA LYS A 48 5.09 -1.68 12.52
C LYS A 48 4.61 -2.03 11.10
N ALA A 49 4.86 -1.15 10.13
CA ALA A 49 4.64 -1.47 8.73
C ALA A 49 5.73 -2.44 8.25
N THR A 50 5.34 -3.69 8.01
CA THR A 50 6.26 -4.77 7.60
C THR A 50 5.99 -5.26 6.19
N LEU A 51 4.89 -4.83 5.56
CA LEU A 51 4.45 -5.30 4.26
C LEU A 51 4.03 -4.13 3.36
N GLY A 52 4.29 -4.26 2.06
CA GLY A 52 3.66 -3.43 1.02
C GLY A 52 2.35 -4.06 0.59
N ALA A 53 1.23 -3.56 1.12
CA ALA A 53 -0.09 -4.10 0.88
C ALA A 53 -0.69 -3.55 -0.42
N HIS A 54 -1.33 -4.43 -1.19
CA HIS A 54 -2.11 -4.04 -2.36
C HIS A 54 -3.48 -3.55 -1.91
N VAL A 55 -3.83 -2.33 -2.25
CA VAL A 55 -5.10 -1.73 -1.88
C VAL A 55 -5.83 -1.19 -3.10
N TYR A 56 -7.15 -1.13 -2.99
CA TYR A 56 -8.03 -0.61 -4.04
C TYR A 56 -9.07 0.34 -3.45
N HIS A 57 -9.47 1.30 -4.27
CA HIS A 57 -10.50 2.27 -3.95
C HIS A 57 -11.40 2.49 -5.16
N ALA A 58 -12.71 2.71 -4.95
CA ALA A 58 -13.67 2.80 -6.06
C ALA A 58 -13.36 3.96 -7.03
N ASN A 59 -12.81 5.04 -6.51
CA ASN A 59 -12.45 6.24 -7.28
C ASN A 59 -10.98 6.26 -7.72
N VAL A 60 -10.26 5.14 -7.58
CA VAL A 60 -8.84 5.05 -7.96
C VAL A 60 -8.67 3.92 -8.94
N GLU A 61 -8.20 4.26 -10.14
CA GLU A 61 -7.93 3.25 -11.16
C GLU A 61 -6.70 2.41 -10.80
N GLY A 62 -6.91 1.10 -10.82
CA GLY A 62 -5.86 0.10 -10.56
C GLY A 62 -5.50 -0.05 -9.09
N GLU A 63 -4.61 -1.01 -8.84
CA GLU A 63 -4.12 -1.31 -7.50
C GLU A 63 -3.08 -0.26 -7.06
N ARG A 64 -3.04 0.03 -5.76
CA ARG A 64 -2.06 0.88 -5.11
C ARG A 64 -1.29 0.10 -4.06
N ILE A 65 -0.10 0.58 -3.71
CA ILE A 65 0.70 0.00 -2.62
C ILE A 65 0.69 0.95 -1.43
N VAL A 66 0.46 0.42 -0.23
CA VAL A 66 0.62 1.16 1.03
C VAL A 66 1.39 0.35 2.08
N PRO A 67 2.21 1.00 2.93
CA PRO A 67 2.86 0.36 4.06
C PRO A 67 1.85 -0.08 5.11
N MET A 68 1.79 -1.38 5.40
CA MET A 68 0.86 -1.95 6.38
C MET A 68 1.53 -3.00 7.26
N CYS A 69 0.98 -3.19 8.46
CA CYS A 69 1.33 -4.32 9.31
C CYS A 69 0.64 -5.60 8.82
N ALA A 70 1.12 -6.76 9.26
CA ALA A 70 0.54 -8.05 8.88
C ALA A 70 -0.92 -8.22 9.33
N GLY A 71 -1.32 -7.61 10.45
CA GLY A 71 -2.69 -7.68 10.96
C GLY A 71 -3.67 -6.92 10.07
N CYS A 72 -3.39 -5.65 9.78
CA CYS A 72 -4.21 -4.86 8.87
C CYS A 72 -4.19 -5.40 7.45
N ASN A 73 -3.06 -6.01 7.02
CA ASN A 73 -2.97 -6.62 5.69
C ASN A 73 -3.89 -7.85 5.51
N LYS A 74 -4.49 -8.37 6.58
CA LYS A 74 -5.42 -9.50 6.52
C LYS A 74 -6.88 -9.09 6.72
N LYS A 75 -7.16 -7.81 6.95
CA LYS A 75 -8.53 -7.31 7.11
C LYS A 75 -9.25 -7.39 5.77
N GLY A 76 -10.42 -8.04 5.76
CA GLY A 76 -11.33 -8.07 4.61
C GLY A 76 -12.27 -6.87 4.53
N GLU A 77 -12.35 -6.08 5.60
CA GLU A 77 -13.22 -4.90 5.69
C GLU A 77 -12.57 -3.66 5.09
N LYS A 78 -13.40 -2.66 4.79
CA LYS A 78 -12.94 -1.33 4.37
C LYS A 78 -12.26 -0.61 5.54
N PHE A 79 -11.24 0.19 5.23
CA PHE A 79 -10.48 0.95 6.21
C PHE A 79 -10.08 2.33 5.68
N ASN A 80 -9.69 3.18 6.62
CA ASN A 80 -9.15 4.49 6.33
C ASN A 80 -7.63 4.49 6.45
N LEU A 81 -6.98 5.32 5.65
CA LEU A 81 -5.55 5.59 5.68
C LEU A 81 -5.28 6.83 6.52
N LYS A 82 -4.15 6.84 7.23
CA LYS A 82 -3.63 8.01 7.93
C LYS A 82 -3.38 9.14 6.93
N GLY A 83 -3.66 10.38 7.35
CA GLY A 83 -3.36 11.57 6.56
C GLY A 83 -1.89 11.62 6.10
N GLY A 84 -1.67 12.00 4.84
CA GLY A 84 -0.33 12.07 4.24
C GLY A 84 0.25 10.72 3.76
N THR A 85 -0.50 9.62 3.88
CA THR A 85 -0.11 8.32 3.33
C THR A 85 0.09 8.42 1.82
N SER A 86 1.26 7.99 1.34
CA SER A 86 1.54 7.95 -0.10
C SER A 86 1.02 6.63 -0.69
N VAL A 87 0.23 6.72 -1.75
CA VAL A 87 -0.48 5.62 -2.40
C VAL A 87 0.00 5.45 -3.86
N PRO A 88 1.28 5.09 -4.10
CA PRO A 88 1.78 4.87 -5.47
C PRO A 88 1.07 3.71 -6.16
N SER A 89 1.14 3.70 -7.49
CA SER A 89 0.62 2.60 -8.30
C SER A 89 1.32 1.28 -7.98
N ALA A 90 0.60 0.16 -8.05
CA ALA A 90 1.16 -1.19 -7.92
C ALA A 90 1.66 -1.77 -9.25
N ARG A 91 1.89 -0.94 -10.27
CA ARG A 91 2.25 -1.37 -11.61
C ARG A 91 3.69 -1.89 -11.67
N ARG A 92 3.87 -3.12 -12.16
CA ARG A 92 5.18 -3.81 -12.20
C ARG A 92 6.15 -3.27 -13.26
N ASP A 93 5.63 -2.66 -14.32
CA ASP A 93 6.41 -2.02 -15.37
C ASP A 93 7.16 -0.77 -14.89
N GLU A 94 6.69 -0.13 -13.81
CA GLU A 94 7.36 1.03 -13.21
C GLU A 94 8.68 0.67 -12.51
N CYS A 95 8.89 -0.62 -12.21
CA CYS A 95 10.16 -1.10 -11.64
C CYS A 95 11.31 -1.11 -12.64
N ALA A 96 11.02 -1.22 -13.95
CA ALA A 96 12.03 -1.35 -15.00
C ALA A 96 12.66 0.00 -15.42
N ARG A 97 12.25 1.11 -14.80
CA ARG A 97 12.82 2.44 -15.01
C ARG A 97 14.06 2.71 -14.19
#